data_AF-A0A8T3NP75-F1
#
_entry.id   AF-A0A8T3NP75-F1
#
_cell.length_a   1.000
_cell.length_b   1.000
_cell.length_c   1.000
_cell.angle_alpha   90.00
_cell.angle_beta   90.00
_cell.angle_gamma   90.00
#
_symmetry.space_group_name_H-M   'P 1'
#
loop_
_entity.id
_entity.type
_entity.pdbx_description
1 polymer ?
#
loop_
_entity_poly.entity_id
_entity_poly.type
_entity_poly.pdbx_seq_one_letter_code
_entity_poly.pdbx_strand_id
1 'polypeptide(L)'
;MACPAIGGSRSTLTAVRQQVVTRRPAAHATAARDLPYLNRELSWLDFNGRVLFEARDERNPLLERVRFLGIFARNLDEFFQVR
;
A
#
# COMPACT_ATOMS: atom_id res chain seq x y z
N MET A 1 0.71 16.65 -71.46
CA MET A 1 0.52 15.18 -71.57
C MET A 1 -0.06 14.73 -70.22
N ALA A 2 -1.30 15.11 -69.88
CA ALA A 2 -2.56 14.47 -70.23
C ALA A 2 -2.71 13.04 -69.66
N CYS A 3 -3.32 12.95 -68.46
CA CYS A 3 -4.38 12.05 -67.93
C CYS A 3 -4.65 10.66 -68.57
N PRO A 4 -5.51 9.78 -67.97
CA PRO A 4 -5.80 9.44 -66.55
C PRO A 4 -6.16 7.93 -66.33
N ALA A 5 -6.47 7.54 -65.08
CA ALA A 5 -7.54 6.59 -64.65
C ALA A 5 -7.41 6.42 -63.12
N ILE A 6 -8.29 6.83 -62.20
CA ILE A 6 -9.76 6.79 -62.04
C ILE A 6 -10.36 5.38 -62.20
N GLY A 7 -10.57 4.75 -61.05
CA GLY A 7 -11.47 3.63 -60.79
C GLY A 7 -11.24 3.19 -59.34
N GLY A 8 -12.10 3.44 -58.36
CA GLY A 8 -13.55 3.50 -58.41
C GLY A 8 -14.10 2.31 -57.63
N SER A 9 -14.29 2.50 -56.33
CA SER A 9 -15.25 1.82 -55.44
C SER A 9 -15.31 0.28 -55.45
N ARG A 10 -14.99 -0.30 -54.29
CA ARG A 10 -16.05 -0.92 -53.48
C ARG A 10 -15.62 -1.11 -52.04
N SER A 11 -16.32 -0.38 -51.18
CA SER A 11 -16.39 -0.58 -49.74
C SER A 11 -16.55 -2.07 -49.40
N THR A 12 -15.57 -2.62 -48.69
CA THR A 12 -15.83 -3.69 -47.72
C THR A 12 -15.59 -3.10 -46.33
N LEU A 13 -16.62 -2.39 -45.86
CA LEU A 13 -16.90 -2.25 -44.44
C LEU A 13 -17.07 -3.66 -43.87
N THR A 14 -16.00 -4.33 -43.45
CA THR A 14 -16.13 -5.55 -42.66
C THR A 14 -14.89 -5.76 -41.81
N ALA A 15 -15.12 -5.82 -40.50
CA ALA A 15 -14.23 -6.28 -39.46
C ALA A 15 -13.09 -5.32 -39.08
N VAL A 16 -13.47 -4.20 -38.47
CA VAL A 16 -12.78 -3.72 -37.26
C VAL A 16 -12.72 -4.90 -36.30
N ARG A 17 -11.65 -5.68 -36.38
CA ARG A 17 -11.31 -6.69 -35.37
C ARG A 17 -10.93 -5.92 -34.12
N GLN A 18 -11.93 -5.75 -33.26
CA GLN A 18 -11.77 -5.50 -31.84
C GLN A 18 -10.71 -6.48 -31.33
N GLN A 19 -9.48 -6.00 -31.16
CA GLN A 19 -8.55 -6.65 -30.25
C GLN A 19 -9.11 -6.36 -28.86
N VAL A 20 -10.03 -7.23 -28.46
CA VAL A 20 -10.42 -7.43 -27.07
C VAL A 20 -9.12 -7.51 -26.30
N VAL A 21 -8.87 -6.45 -25.52
CA VAL A 21 -7.83 -6.41 -24.50
C VAL A 21 -7.98 -7.68 -23.70
N THR A 22 -7.12 -8.66 -23.98
CA THR A 22 -6.93 -9.79 -23.10
C THR A 22 -6.28 -9.19 -21.87
N ARG A 23 -7.10 -8.67 -20.94
CA ARG A 23 -6.74 -8.58 -19.53
C ARG A 23 -6.48 -10.02 -19.12
N ARG A 24 -5.24 -10.48 -19.34
CA ARG A 24 -4.69 -11.61 -18.62
C ARG A 24 -4.84 -11.20 -17.16
N PRO A 25 -5.69 -11.85 -16.33
CA PRO A 25 -5.54 -11.66 -14.91
C PRO A 25 -4.13 -12.17 -14.64
N ALA A 26 -3.22 -11.24 -14.32
CA ALA A 26 -1.96 -11.62 -13.74
C ALA A 26 -2.35 -12.43 -12.52
N ALA A 27 -2.19 -13.75 -12.63
CA ALA A 27 -2.28 -14.66 -11.52
C ALA A 27 -1.56 -13.98 -10.37
N HIS A 28 -2.30 -13.65 -9.31
CA HIS A 28 -1.73 -13.07 -8.12
C HIS A 28 -0.77 -14.13 -7.59
N ALA A 29 0.48 -14.05 -8.02
CA ALA A 29 1.55 -14.85 -7.50
C ALA A 29 1.61 -14.48 -6.02
N THR A 30 1.02 -15.32 -5.18
CA THR A 30 1.22 -15.34 -3.75
C THR A 30 2.67 -15.81 -3.55
N ALA A 31 3.62 -14.97 -3.95
CA ALA A 31 4.96 -15.05 -3.40
C ALA A 31 4.73 -14.79 -1.92
N ALA A 32 4.69 -15.87 -1.14
CA ALA A 32 4.92 -15.81 0.29
C ALA A 32 6.21 -15.00 0.41
N ARG A 33 6.06 -13.71 0.74
CA ARG A 33 7.22 -12.89 1.00
C ARG A 33 7.83 -13.52 2.23
N ASP A 34 8.99 -14.12 2.08
CA ASP A 34 9.90 -14.40 3.18
C ASP A 34 10.30 -13.05 3.78
N LEU A 35 9.36 -12.42 4.48
CA LEU A 35 9.61 -11.24 5.27
C LEU A 35 10.50 -11.73 6.41
N PRO A 36 11.68 -11.13 6.61
CA PRO A 36 12.50 -11.49 7.76
C PRO A 36 11.66 -11.34 9.01
N TYR A 37 11.55 -12.42 9.79
CA TYR A 37 10.81 -12.40 11.05
C TYR A 37 11.40 -11.32 11.94
N LEU A 38 10.66 -10.23 12.13
CA LEU A 38 11.07 -9.18 13.04
C LEU A 38 10.92 -9.72 14.47
N ASN A 39 11.95 -9.56 15.29
CA ASN A 39 11.88 -9.97 16.68
C ASN A 39 10.65 -9.31 17.35
N ARG A 40 9.83 -10.14 18.01
CA ARG A 40 8.58 -9.69 18.65
C ARG A 40 8.84 -8.58 19.67
N GLU A 41 9.97 -8.63 20.36
CA GLU A 41 10.35 -7.64 21.36
C GLU A 41 10.76 -6.31 20.74
N LEU A 42 11.48 -6.35 19.61
CA LEU A 42 11.83 -5.15 18.84
C LEU A 42 10.58 -4.49 18.25
N SER A 43 9.66 -5.30 17.71
CA SER A 43 8.37 -4.81 17.20
C SER A 43 7.56 -4.12 18.31
N TRP A 44 7.65 -4.64 19.53
CA TRP A 44 6.95 -4.11 20.69
C TRP A 44 7.60 -2.81 21.19
N LEU A 45 8.93 -2.72 21.21
CA LEU A 45 9.65 -1.48 21.52
C LEU A 45 9.37 -0.38 20.47
N ASP A 46 9.35 -0.73 19.18
CA ASP A 46 9.00 0.19 18.10
C ASP A 46 7.58 0.75 18.27
N PHE A 47 6.64 -0.09 18.70
CA PHE A 47 5.28 0.35 19.02
C PHE A 47 5.28 1.38 20.15
N ASN A 48 6.00 1.12 21.24
CA ASN A 48 6.11 2.06 22.35
C ASN A 48 6.81 3.37 21.95
N GLY A 49 7.76 3.31 21.02
CA GLY A 49 8.38 4.49 20.41
C GLY A 49 7.37 5.39 19.69
N ARG A 50 6.38 4.80 19.02
CA ARG A 50 5.29 5.56 18.37
C ARG A 50 4.34 6.20 19.38
N VAL A 51 4.04 5.51 20.49
CA VAL A 51 3.22 6.08 21.59
C VAL A 51 3.92 7.30 22.21
N LEU A 52 5.25 7.23 22.40
CA LEU A 52 6.03 8.37 22.87
C LEU A 52 6.09 9.52 21.87
N PHE A 53 6.11 9.22 20.57
CA PHE A 53 6.04 10.26 19.54
C PHE A 53 4.74 11.08 19.66
N GLU A 54 3.60 10.39 19.83
CA GLU A 54 2.29 11.02 20.02
C GLU A 54 2.20 11.84 21.31
N ALA A 55 2.87 11.39 22.38
CA ALA A 55 2.96 12.13 23.64
C ALA A 55 3.78 13.43 23.53
N ARG A 56 4.72 13.49 22.59
CA ARG A 56 5.59 14.66 22.35
C ARG A 56 4.99 15.67 21.38
N ASP A 57 4.02 15.28 20.56
CA ASP A 57 3.39 16.19 19.61
C ASP A 57 2.63 17.31 20.34
N GLU A 58 2.97 18.56 20.01
CA GLU A 58 2.35 19.77 20.57
C GLU A 58 0.96 20.05 19.98
N ARG A 59 0.62 19.40 18.87
CA ARG A 59 -0.72 19.45 18.25
C ARG A 59 -1.77 18.76 19.12
N ASN A 60 -1.34 17.84 19.99
CA ASN A 60 -2.20 17.14 20.92
C ASN A 60 -2.43 17.99 22.19
N PRO A 61 -3.70 18.11 22.66
CA PRO A 61 -3.99 18.73 23.94
C PRO A 61 -3.13 18.18 25.07
N LEU A 62 -2.77 19.03 26.05
CA LEU A 62 -1.91 18.65 27.17
C LEU A 62 -2.38 17.40 27.92
N LEU A 63 -3.70 17.22 28.08
CA LEU A 63 -4.28 16.08 28.75
C LEU A 63 -4.05 14.77 27.98
N GLU A 64 -4.13 14.80 26.64
CA GLU A 64 -3.91 13.62 25.81
C GLU A 64 -2.45 13.19 25.86
N ARG A 65 -1.52 14.14 25.88
CA ARG A 65 -0.09 13.88 26.04
C ARG A 65 0.22 13.14 27.35
N VAL A 66 -0.40 13.57 28.45
CA VAL A 66 -0.29 12.89 29.75
C VAL A 66 -0.92 11.51 29.71
N ARG A 67 -2.04 11.33 29.01
CA ARG A 67 -2.69 10.03 28.81
C ARG A 67 -1.79 9.06 28.03
N PHE A 68 -1.13 9.52 26.97
CA PHE A 68 -0.16 8.71 26.22
C PHE A 68 1.03 8.30 27.09
N LEU A 69 1.54 9.20 27.95
CA LEU A 69 2.58 8.86 28.92
C LEU A 69 2.11 7.78 29.93
N GLY A 70 0.86 7.86 30.40
CA GLY A 70 0.28 6.84 31.28
C GLY A 70 0.16 5.47 30.61
N ILE A 71 -0.25 5.44 29.34
CA ILE A 71 -0.31 4.21 28.52
C ILE A 71 1.08 3.62 28.34
N PHE A 72 2.07 4.45 27.99
CA PHE A 72 3.46 4.03 27.85
C PHE A 72 4.01 3.44 29.16
N ALA A 73 3.77 4.10 30.31
CA ALA A 73 4.25 3.62 31.60
C ALA A 73 3.65 2.26 31.98
N ARG A 74 2.35 2.07 31.77
CA ARG A 74 1.69 0.77 32.00
C ARG A 74 2.24 -0.32 31.08
N ASN A 75 2.39 -0.03 29.78
CA ASN A 75 2.92 -0.99 28.83
C ASN A 75 4.35 -1.41 29.20
N LEU A 76 5.16 -0.45 29.64
CA LEU A 76 6.53 -0.69 30.05
C LEU A 76 6.62 -1.57 31.31
N ASP A 77 5.75 -1.33 32.29
CA ASP A 77 5.65 -2.16 33.49
C ASP A 77 5.24 -3.60 33.16
N GLU A 78 4.25 -3.79 32.27
CA GLU A 78 3.87 -5.11 31.77
C GLU A 78 5.03 -5.83 31.04
N PHE A 79 5.89 -5.09 30.33
CA PHE A 79 7.07 -5.65 29.67
C PHE A 79 8.10 -6.17 30.68
N PHE A 80 8.37 -5.43 31.76
CA PHE A 80 9.35 -5.82 32.77
C PHE A 80 8.84 -6.84 33.79
N GLN A 81 7.53 -6.92 34.05
CA GLN A 81 6.98 -7.93 34.97
C GLN A 81 6.89 -9.34 34.36
N VAL A 82 6.70 -9.45 33.05
CA VAL A 82 6.47 -10.74 32.38
C VAL A 82 7.76 -11.30 31.74
N ARG A 83 8.80 -10.48 31.55
CA ARG A 83 10.03 -10.86 30.83
C ARG A 83 11.24 -10.82 31.74
#